data_AF-A0A2P5Z533-F1
#
_entry.id   AF-A0A2P5Z533-F1
#
_cell.length_a   1.000
_cell.length_b   1.000
_cell.length_c   1.000
_cell.angle_alpha   90.00
_cell.angle_beta   90.00
_cell.angle_gamma   90.00
#
_symmetry.space_group_name_H-M   'P 1'
#
loop_
_entity.id
_entity.type
_entity.pdbx_description
1 polymer ?
#
loop_
_entity_poly.entity_id
_entity_poly.type
_entity_poly.pdbx_seq_one_letter_code
_entity_poly.pdbx_strand_id
1 'polypeptide(L)'
;MRARQAAWDALPAAAQARLRQVATAFAGLPIEQQHSLHAQFAEMDALERHGWLLGPELGAEFWALQPLLGYVPEAQRQALLGLLRSLPPDQREHLALLSQRTPPQDRAALRRDLLAQSTDSRGAWLKQRAAR
;
A
#
# COMPACT_ATOMS: atom_id res chain seq x y z
N MET A 1 -7.65 7.59 -17.06
CA MET A 1 -8.57 6.44 -17.10
C MET A 1 -7.84 5.10 -16.93
N ARG A 2 -6.92 4.70 -17.82
CA ARG A 2 -6.31 3.35 -17.79
C ARG A 2 -5.62 2.96 -16.48
N ALA A 3 -4.87 3.87 -15.84
CA ALA A 3 -4.17 3.56 -14.59
C ALA A 3 -5.11 3.27 -13.41
N ARG A 4 -6.24 3.98 -13.31
CA ARG A 4 -7.25 3.74 -12.26
C ARG A 4 -8.00 2.43 -12.50
N GLN A 5 -8.30 2.12 -13.77
CA GLN A 5 -8.91 0.85 -14.13
C GLN A 5 -7.98 -0.33 -13.82
N ALA A 6 -6.71 -0.24 -14.22
CA ALA A 6 -5.71 -1.27 -13.91
C ALA A 6 -5.51 -1.45 -12.40
N ALA A 7 -5.51 -0.35 -11.63
CA ALA A 7 -5.45 -0.41 -10.17
C ALA A 7 -6.67 -1.14 -9.59
N TRP A 8 -7.88 -0.81 -10.06
CA TRP A 8 -9.12 -1.48 -9.68
C TRP A 8 -9.08 -2.98 -9.98
N ASP A 9 -8.72 -3.35 -11.21
CA ASP A 9 -8.66 -4.75 -11.66
C ASP A 9 -7.60 -5.55 -10.88
N ALA A 10 -6.54 -4.88 -10.41
CA ALA A 10 -5.53 -5.51 -9.59
C ALA A 10 -5.96 -5.74 -8.13
N LEU A 11 -7.03 -5.11 -7.63
CA LEU A 11 -7.49 -5.31 -6.26
C LEU A 11 -8.11 -6.70 -6.06
N PRO A 12 -7.88 -7.36 -4.90
CA PRO A 12 -8.61 -8.57 -4.55
C PRO A 12 -10.13 -8.36 -4.56
N ALA A 13 -10.89 -9.40 -4.91
CA ALA A 13 -12.36 -9.32 -5.00
C ALA A 13 -13.01 -8.81 -3.69
N ALA A 14 -12.50 -9.22 -2.54
CA ALA A 14 -12.96 -8.72 -1.24
C ALA A 14 -12.73 -7.21 -1.06
N ALA A 15 -11.58 -6.69 -1.50
CA ALA A 15 -11.28 -5.26 -1.46
C ALA A 15 -12.18 -4.48 -2.43
N GLN A 16 -12.41 -5.01 -3.65
CA GLN A 16 -13.37 -4.41 -4.58
C GLN A 16 -14.78 -4.36 -4.00
N ALA A 17 -15.25 -5.45 -3.38
CA ALA A 17 -16.58 -5.49 -2.74
C ALA A 17 -16.69 -4.47 -1.61
N ARG A 18 -15.68 -4.36 -0.74
CA ARG A 18 -15.61 -3.36 0.32
C ARG A 18 -15.64 -1.94 -0.23
N LEU A 19 -14.87 -1.65 -1.28
CA LEU A 19 -14.87 -0.33 -1.91
C LEU A 19 -16.22 0.03 -2.55
N ARG A 20 -16.93 -0.94 -3.15
CA ARG A 20 -18.29 -0.71 -3.64
C ARG A 20 -19.25 -0.35 -2.50
N GLN A 21 -19.17 -1.04 -1.36
CA GLN A 21 -19.98 -0.72 -0.18
C GLN A 21 -19.69 0.68 0.36
N VAL A 22 -18.40 1.05 0.44
CA VAL A 22 -17.99 2.40 0.87
C VAL A 22 -18.48 3.46 -0.13
N ALA A 23 -18.41 3.20 -1.43
CA ALA A 23 -18.94 4.12 -2.44
C ALA A 23 -20.45 4.33 -2.31
N THR A 24 -21.22 3.26 -2.03
CA THR A 24 -22.66 3.37 -1.74
C THR A 24 -22.92 4.18 -0.47
N ALA A 25 -22.16 3.94 0.60
CA ALA A 25 -22.29 4.69 1.85
C ALA A 25 -21.96 6.18 1.65
N PHE A 26 -20.88 6.47 0.92
CA PHE A 26 -20.47 7.83 0.56
C PHE A 26 -21.55 8.57 -0.23
N ALA A 27 -22.16 7.90 -1.24
CA ALA A 27 -23.24 8.48 -2.03
C ALA A 27 -24.50 8.80 -1.21
N GLY A 28 -24.69 8.11 -0.08
CA GLY A 28 -25.78 8.36 0.87
C GLY A 28 -25.50 9.48 1.88
N LEU A 29 -24.28 10.03 1.94
CA LEU A 29 -23.96 11.15 2.84
C LEU A 29 -24.62 12.46 2.38
N PRO A 30 -24.89 13.42 3.29
CA PRO A 30 -25.28 14.77 2.91
C PRO A 30 -24.27 15.39 1.94
N ILE A 31 -24.75 16.17 0.96
CA ILE A 31 -23.90 16.74 -0.10
C ILE A 31 -22.73 17.56 0.45
N GLU A 32 -22.94 18.30 1.55
CA GLU A 32 -21.90 19.07 2.23
C GLU A 32 -20.78 18.17 2.76
N GLN A 33 -21.11 16.99 3.29
CA GLN A 33 -20.12 16.03 3.76
C GLN A 33 -19.37 15.40 2.59
N GLN A 34 -20.06 15.09 1.48
CA GLN A 34 -19.41 14.61 0.26
C GLN A 34 -18.41 15.65 -0.28
N HIS A 35 -18.82 16.91 -0.36
CA HIS A 35 -17.95 18.01 -0.79
C HIS A 35 -16.75 18.20 0.13
N SER A 36 -16.95 18.16 1.45
CA SER A 36 -15.86 18.27 2.42
C SER A 36 -14.85 17.14 2.25
N LEU A 37 -15.30 15.89 2.10
CA LEU A 37 -14.41 14.74 1.89
C LEU A 37 -13.68 14.82 0.54
N HIS A 38 -14.36 15.29 -0.52
CA HIS A 38 -13.72 15.54 -1.81
C HIS A 38 -12.65 16.63 -1.73
N ALA A 39 -12.91 17.71 -1.00
CA ALA A 39 -11.96 18.80 -0.79
C ALA A 39 -10.73 18.31 -0.01
N GLN A 40 -10.95 17.63 1.12
CA GLN A 40 -9.87 17.01 1.90
C GLN A 40 -9.01 16.08 1.03
N PHE A 41 -9.65 15.22 0.22
CA PHE A 41 -8.91 14.35 -0.69
C PHE A 41 -8.15 15.15 -1.75
N ALA A 42 -8.69 16.25 -2.25
CA ALA A 42 -8.03 17.09 -3.25
C ALA A 42 -6.83 17.88 -2.70
N GLU A 43 -6.85 18.21 -1.40
CA GLU A 43 -5.75 18.87 -0.68
C GLU A 43 -4.56 17.94 -0.42
N MET A 44 -4.75 16.62 -0.48
CA MET A 44 -3.67 15.65 -0.32
C MET A 44 -2.63 15.76 -1.43
N ASP A 45 -1.36 15.52 -1.08
CA ASP A 45 -0.26 15.51 -2.04
C ASP A 45 -0.52 14.51 -3.20
N ALA A 46 -0.04 14.83 -4.40
CA ALA A 46 -0.25 13.99 -5.57
C ALA A 46 0.29 12.56 -5.38
N LEU A 47 1.41 12.42 -4.67
CA LEU A 47 2.01 11.12 -4.36
C LEU A 47 1.13 10.34 -3.38
N GLU A 48 0.59 11.00 -2.36
CA GLU A 48 -0.32 10.38 -1.39
C GLU A 48 -1.61 9.91 -2.04
N ARG A 49 -2.23 10.75 -2.89
CA ARG A 49 -3.41 10.36 -3.69
C ARG A 49 -3.12 9.20 -4.61
N HIS A 50 -1.90 9.11 -5.15
CA HIS A 50 -1.48 7.98 -5.97
C HIS A 50 -1.34 6.70 -5.14
N GLY A 51 -0.87 6.80 -3.89
CA GLY A 51 -0.79 5.70 -2.94
C GLY A 51 -2.14 4.99 -2.71
N TRP A 52 -3.24 5.73 -2.70
CA TRP A 52 -4.59 5.17 -2.56
C TRP A 52 -5.01 4.24 -3.71
N LEU A 53 -4.33 4.27 -4.87
CA LEU A 53 -4.56 3.29 -5.94
C LEU A 53 -4.14 1.87 -5.55
N LEU A 54 -3.34 1.70 -4.50
CA LEU A 54 -2.92 0.38 -4.01
C LEU A 54 -4.05 -0.36 -3.28
N GLY A 55 -5.14 0.34 -2.95
CA GLY A 55 -6.25 -0.14 -2.12
C GLY A 55 -6.28 0.58 -0.77
N PRO A 56 -7.37 0.46 0.00
CA PRO A 56 -7.55 1.22 1.22
C PRO A 56 -6.57 0.85 2.34
N GLU A 57 -6.16 -0.42 2.43
CA GLU A 57 -5.20 -0.88 3.44
C GLU A 57 -3.79 -0.33 3.18
N LEU A 58 -3.27 -0.54 1.96
CA LEU A 58 -1.92 -0.08 1.59
C LEU A 58 -1.85 1.43 1.34
N GLY A 59 -2.96 2.04 0.93
CA GLY A 59 -3.08 3.48 0.73
C GLY A 59 -2.96 4.26 2.03
N ALA A 60 -3.61 3.80 3.11
CA ALA A 60 -3.49 4.41 4.43
C ALA A 60 -2.07 4.32 5.00
N GLU A 61 -1.35 3.24 4.68
CA GLU A 61 0.02 2.99 5.13
C GLU A 61 1.07 3.54 4.14
N PHE A 62 0.63 4.20 3.06
CA PHE A 62 1.49 4.50 1.91
C PHE A 62 2.68 5.38 2.28
N TRP A 63 2.49 6.43 3.08
CA TRP A 63 3.60 7.32 3.46
C TRP A 63 4.74 6.58 4.16
N ALA A 64 4.42 5.61 5.01
CA ALA A 64 5.42 4.83 5.72
C ALA A 64 6.12 3.81 4.80
N LEU A 65 5.41 3.30 3.79
CA LEU A 65 5.94 2.36 2.79
C LEU A 65 6.63 3.06 1.61
N GLN A 66 6.35 4.35 1.38
CA GLN A 66 6.81 5.11 0.22
C GLN A 66 8.33 5.05 0.00
N PRO A 67 9.19 5.15 1.05
CA PRO A 67 10.63 5.06 0.86
C PRO A 67 11.05 3.77 0.14
N LEU A 68 10.43 2.64 0.48
CA LEU A 68 10.68 1.34 -0.13
C LEU A 68 10.05 1.21 -1.52
N LEU A 69 9.03 1.99 -1.85
CA LEU A 69 8.25 1.88 -3.09
C LEU A 69 8.62 2.91 -4.18
N GLY A 70 9.40 3.95 -3.84
CA GLY A 70 9.68 5.06 -4.76
C GLY A 70 10.39 4.69 -6.07
N TYR A 71 11.19 3.61 -6.09
CA TYR A 71 11.85 3.12 -7.31
C TYR A 71 11.91 1.58 -7.34
N VAL A 72 10.78 0.96 -7.68
CA VAL A 72 10.66 -0.49 -7.86
C VAL A 72 10.79 -0.84 -9.34
N PRO A 73 11.75 -1.69 -9.74
CA PRO A 73 11.88 -2.15 -11.13
C PRO A 73 10.62 -2.82 -11.64
N GLU A 74 10.30 -2.68 -12.93
CA GLU A 74 9.06 -3.20 -13.52
C GLU A 74 8.83 -4.67 -13.27
N ALA A 75 9.88 -5.47 -13.44
CA ALA A 75 9.87 -6.90 -13.20
C ALA A 75 9.50 -7.29 -11.75
N GLN A 76 9.74 -6.41 -10.78
CA GLN A 76 9.45 -6.65 -9.37
C GLN A 76 8.10 -6.06 -8.92
N ARG A 77 7.52 -5.13 -9.68
CA ARG A 77 6.32 -4.36 -9.26
C ARG A 77 5.15 -5.28 -8.90
N GLN A 78 4.81 -6.24 -9.76
CA GLN A 78 3.67 -7.14 -9.53
C GLN A 78 3.91 -8.11 -8.36
N ALA A 79 5.11 -8.70 -8.28
CA ALA A 79 5.47 -9.60 -7.18
C ALA A 79 5.45 -8.89 -5.82
N LEU A 80 6.01 -7.67 -5.76
CA LEU A 80 6.01 -6.87 -4.54
C LEU A 80 4.60 -6.46 -4.14
N LEU A 81 3.76 -6.02 -5.08
CA LEU A 81 2.38 -5.65 -4.80
C LEU A 81 1.56 -6.84 -4.29
N GLY A 82 1.73 -8.02 -4.91
CA GLY A 82 1.12 -9.26 -4.43
C GLY A 82 1.56 -9.62 -3.02
N LEU A 83 2.86 -9.49 -2.73
CA LEU A 83 3.42 -9.71 -1.40
C LEU A 83 2.81 -8.75 -0.38
N LEU A 84 2.80 -7.44 -0.65
CA LEU A 84 2.25 -6.43 0.28
C LEU A 84 0.78 -6.70 0.63
N ARG A 85 -0.01 -7.15 -0.34
CA ARG A 85 -1.42 -7.52 -0.13
C ARG A 85 -1.59 -8.81 0.67
N SER A 86 -0.61 -9.71 0.61
CA SER A 86 -0.60 -10.94 1.41
C SER A 86 -0.14 -10.73 2.86
N LEU A 87 0.54 -9.61 3.14
CA LEU A 87 1.07 -9.36 4.48
C LEU A 87 -0.06 -9.01 5.46
N PRO A 88 -0.14 -9.69 6.62
CA PRO A 88 -0.95 -9.27 7.74
C PRO A 88 -0.58 -7.86 8.24
N PRO A 89 -1.51 -7.12 8.88
CA PRO A 89 -1.27 -5.74 9.33
C PRO A 89 -0.03 -5.60 10.23
N ASP A 90 0.19 -6.51 11.17
CA ASP A 90 1.36 -6.53 12.06
C ASP A 90 2.67 -6.66 11.27
N GLN A 91 2.69 -7.45 10.19
CA GLN A 91 3.87 -7.59 9.34
C GLN A 91 4.09 -6.33 8.49
N ARG A 92 3.03 -5.65 8.05
CA ARG A 92 3.16 -4.39 7.31
C ARG A 92 3.68 -3.26 8.20
N GLU A 93 3.30 -3.24 9.48
CA GLU A 93 3.86 -2.30 10.45
C GLU A 93 5.38 -2.47 10.61
N HIS A 94 5.86 -3.71 10.77
CA HIS A 94 7.31 -3.98 10.79
C HIS A 94 7.99 -3.57 9.48
N LEU A 95 7.35 -3.79 8.33
CA LEU A 95 7.87 -3.37 7.03
C LEU A 95 7.91 -1.84 6.90
N ALA A 96 6.93 -1.13 7.42
CA ALA A 96 6.87 0.33 7.45
C ALA A 96 8.03 0.91 8.29
N LEU A 97 8.31 0.32 9.45
CA LEU A 97 9.48 0.69 10.26
C LEU A 97 10.79 0.48 9.50
N LEU A 98 10.94 -0.67 8.85
CA LEU A 98 12.12 -0.98 8.03
C LEU A 98 12.27 -0.02 6.85
N SER A 99 11.16 0.29 6.16
CA SER A 99 11.12 1.22 5.02
C SER A 99 11.69 2.59 5.40
N GLN A 100 11.31 3.11 6.56
CA GLN A 100 11.79 4.41 7.05
C GLN A 100 13.26 4.37 7.49
N ARG A 101 13.70 3.27 8.09
CA ARG A 101 15.09 3.12 8.61
C ARG A 101 16.11 2.75 7.53
N THR A 102 15.67 2.16 6.42
CA THR A 102 16.57 1.66 5.38
C THR A 102 17.04 2.81 4.49
N PRO A 103 18.36 3.08 4.44
CA PRO A 103 18.90 4.16 3.62
C PRO A 103 18.72 3.83 2.12
N PRO A 104 18.64 4.84 1.23
CA PRO A 104 18.28 4.64 -0.17
C PRO A 104 19.06 3.54 -0.91
N GLN A 105 20.37 3.44 -0.66
CA GLN A 105 21.25 2.44 -1.28
C GLN A 105 20.89 0.98 -0.92
N ASP A 106 20.31 0.75 0.26
CA ASP A 106 20.02 -0.60 0.77
C ASP A 106 18.60 -1.06 0.45
N ARG A 107 17.72 -0.14 0.00
CA ARG A 107 16.30 -0.45 -0.27
C ARG A 107 16.13 -1.51 -1.34
N ALA A 108 17.00 -1.51 -2.36
CA ALA A 108 16.97 -2.54 -3.41
C ALA A 108 17.31 -3.92 -2.85
N ALA A 109 18.29 -4.00 -1.94
CA ALA A 109 18.63 -5.26 -1.27
C ALA A 109 17.49 -5.72 -0.36
N LEU A 110 16.92 -4.81 0.45
CA LEU A 110 15.78 -5.14 1.32
C LEU A 110 14.58 -5.71 0.53
N ARG A 111 14.23 -5.11 -0.61
CA ARG A 111 13.15 -5.63 -1.48
C ARG A 111 13.44 -7.03 -2.01
N ARG A 112 14.68 -7.29 -2.45
CA ARG A 112 15.08 -8.62 -2.92
C ARG A 112 15.01 -9.65 -1.80
N ASP A 113 15.54 -9.32 -0.62
CA ASP A 113 15.53 -10.21 0.55
C ASP A 113 14.09 -10.54 0.97
N LEU A 114 13.20 -9.52 0.97
CA LEU A 114 11.78 -9.67 1.29
C LEU A 114 11.07 -10.60 0.29
N LEU A 115 11.32 -10.43 -1.01
CA LEU A 115 10.75 -11.27 -2.06
C LEU A 115 11.30 -12.70 -2.02
N ALA A 116 12.52 -12.90 -1.51
CA ALA A 116 13.12 -14.22 -1.35
C ALA A 116 12.59 -14.99 -0.12
N GLN A 117 11.89 -14.33 0.81
CA GLN A 117 11.32 -15.01 1.97
C GLN A 117 10.09 -15.85 1.59
N SER A 118 10.06 -17.09 2.09
CA SER A 118 8.85 -17.92 2.11
C SER A 118 7.74 -17.26 2.92
N THR A 119 6.48 -17.62 2.68
CA THR A 119 5.34 -17.11 3.47
C THR A 119 5.50 -17.37 4.96
N ASP A 120 6.05 -18.53 5.31
CA ASP A 120 6.12 -19.02 6.68
C ASP A 120 7.26 -18.36 7.48
N SER A 121 8.37 -18.04 6.82
CA SER A 121 9.52 -17.38 7.45
C SER A 121 9.44 -15.85 7.47
N ARG A 122 8.62 -15.26 6.59
CA ARG A 122 8.61 -13.80 6.35
C ARG A 122 8.26 -12.97 7.58
N GLY A 123 7.25 -13.38 8.33
CA GLY A 123 6.83 -12.64 9.53
C GLY A 123 7.93 -12.57 10.58
N ALA A 124 8.58 -13.71 10.87
CA ALA A 124 9.70 -13.77 11.80
C ALA A 124 10.90 -12.94 11.30
N TRP A 125 11.20 -13.02 10.00
CA TRP A 125 12.27 -12.24 9.38
C TRP A 125 12.02 -10.73 9.48
N LEU A 126 10.80 -10.26 9.19
CA LEU A 126 10.42 -8.85 9.30
C LEU A 126 10.57 -8.34 10.73
N LYS A 127 10.04 -9.10 11.70
CA LYS A 127 10.14 -8.77 13.13
C LYS A 127 11.59 -8.68 13.60
N GLN A 128 12.42 -9.66 13.26
CA GLN A 128 13.82 -9.68 13.66
C GLN A 128 14.59 -8.49 13.09
N ARG A 129 14.31 -8.12 11.84
CA ARG A 129 15.02 -7.03 11.16
C ARG A 129 14.56 -5.67 11.66
N ALA A 130 13.27 -5.50 11.98
CA ALA A 130 12.73 -4.27 12.55
C ALA A 130 13.21 -3.98 13.98
N ALA A 131 13.54 -5.02 14.74
CA ALA A 131 14.05 -4.92 16.12
C ALA A 131 15.54 -4.52 16.23
N ARG A 132 16.30 -4.54 15.12
CA ARG A 132 17.69 -4.09 15.06
C ARG A 132 17.72 -2.60 14.71
#